data_AF-A0AA39QJ60-F1
#
_entry.id   AF-A0AA39QJ60-F1
#
_cell.length_a   1.000
_cell.length_b   1.000
_cell.length_c   1.000
_cell.angle_alpha   90.00
_cell.angle_beta   90.00
_cell.angle_gamma   90.00
#
_symmetry.space_group_name_H-M   'P 1'
#
loop_
_entity.id
_entity.type
_entity.pdbx_description
1 polymer ?
#
loop_
_entity_poly.entity_id
_entity_poly.type
_entity_poly.pdbx_seq_one_letter_code
_entity_poly.pdbx_strand_id
1 'polypeptide(L)'
;MSCPDCYKGAALTCQPQGTLSELNGAYLASSPTGSSHAVVLLTDIFGLGLPNPKLLADFFSEQLDCDVWVPDLFDGHAPVTPEQMIMPERSGQRPSIWGWIKIIWIALPTLPAIYRNRASVTDKRVQSFMDKLKSTKKYDKIGTVGYCFGGGTAIRFGATGLFDTLVICHPAKFSMDELKAIKVPSSWVCAEDDMIVSHDMRLKAEAAMAERKDGIAYEFRDYKGTTHGFAARPNIDYPEVKEAYENALQQTVEWFKKTLV
;
A
#
# COMPACT_ATOMS: atom_id res chain seq x y z
N MET A 1 -8.58 -18.80 11.77
CA MET A 1 -9.89 -18.12 11.76
C MET A 1 -9.61 -16.64 11.82
N SER A 2 -9.83 -15.96 10.69
CA SER A 2 -9.87 -14.52 10.56
C SER A 2 -10.58 -13.91 11.76
N CYS A 3 -10.00 -12.87 12.35
CA CYS A 3 -10.69 -12.02 13.29
C CYS A 3 -12.01 -11.53 12.64
N PRO A 4 -13.19 -11.81 13.23
CA PRO A 4 -14.49 -11.39 12.69
C PRO A 4 -14.65 -9.86 12.55
N ASP A 5 -13.71 -9.09 13.09
CA ASP A 5 -13.73 -7.63 13.13
C ASP A 5 -12.79 -6.98 12.09
N CYS A 6 -12.04 -7.75 11.29
CA CYS A 6 -11.28 -7.22 10.14
C CYS A 6 -12.18 -6.47 9.13
N TYR A 7 -13.45 -6.89 9.04
CA TYR A 7 -14.49 -6.29 8.19
C TYR A 7 -15.36 -5.27 8.92
N LYS A 8 -15.19 -5.04 10.22
CA LYS A 8 -16.06 -4.11 10.96
C LYS A 8 -15.48 -2.71 11.11
N GLY A 9 -14.28 -2.51 10.57
CA GLY A 9 -13.54 -1.26 10.67
C GLY A 9 -12.84 -1.08 12.02
N ALA A 10 -12.94 -2.02 12.95
CA ALA A 10 -12.16 -1.99 14.18
C ALA A 10 -10.72 -2.40 13.87
N ALA A 11 -9.95 -1.54 13.21
CA ALA A 11 -8.52 -1.73 12.96
C ALA A 11 -7.66 -1.73 14.26
N LEU A 12 -8.22 -1.99 15.45
CA LEU A 12 -7.52 -1.86 16.73
C LEU A 12 -7.82 -2.95 17.78
N THR A 13 -8.76 -3.87 17.59
CA THR A 13 -9.07 -4.89 18.63
C THR A 13 -8.37 -6.22 18.42
N CYS A 14 -7.98 -6.55 17.19
CA CYS A 14 -7.34 -7.81 16.87
C CYS A 14 -5.81 -7.66 16.85
N GLN A 15 -5.12 -8.64 17.44
CA GLN A 15 -3.66 -8.70 17.44
C GLN A 15 -3.18 -9.36 16.14
N PRO A 16 -2.09 -8.85 15.53
CA PRO A 16 -1.48 -9.52 14.39
C PRO A 16 -1.08 -10.97 14.70
N GLN A 17 -1.28 -11.89 13.77
CA GLN A 17 -1.14 -13.34 13.97
C GLN A 17 0.14 -13.93 13.36
N GLY A 18 0.64 -13.33 12.28
CA GLY A 18 1.98 -13.59 11.76
C GLY A 18 3.13 -13.22 12.71
N THR A 19 4.35 -13.36 12.22
CA THR A 19 5.58 -13.28 13.03
C THR A 19 6.61 -12.33 12.43
N LEU A 20 7.50 -11.77 13.27
CA LEU A 20 8.68 -11.07 12.77
C LEU A 20 9.73 -12.09 12.34
N SER A 21 10.16 -12.00 11.09
CA SER A 21 11.14 -12.86 10.47
C SER A 21 12.57 -12.37 10.72
N GLU A 22 13.52 -13.29 10.71
CA GLU A 22 14.96 -12.99 10.67
C GLU A 22 15.39 -12.27 9.38
N LEU A 23 14.52 -12.26 8.36
CA LEU A 23 14.78 -11.57 7.09
C LEU A 23 14.56 -10.06 7.25
N ASN A 24 15.56 -9.39 7.84
CA ASN A 24 15.57 -7.95 8.13
C ASN A 24 14.43 -7.47 9.04
N GLY A 25 13.89 -8.34 9.92
CA GLY A 25 12.77 -7.96 10.77
C GLY A 25 11.46 -7.76 10.01
N ALA A 26 11.36 -8.25 8.78
CA ALA A 26 10.11 -8.21 8.02
C ALA A 26 9.03 -9.03 8.73
N TYR A 27 7.79 -8.56 8.69
CA TYR A 27 6.67 -9.35 9.18
C TYR A 27 6.23 -10.37 8.13
N LEU A 28 5.92 -11.58 8.57
CA LEU A 28 5.44 -12.68 7.74
C LEU A 28 4.10 -13.19 8.28
N ALA A 29 3.06 -13.06 7.46
CA ALA A 29 1.85 -13.86 7.57
C ALA A 29 1.99 -15.06 6.62
N SER A 30 2.13 -16.26 7.18
CA SER A 30 2.36 -17.48 6.41
C SER A 30 1.06 -18.01 5.82
N SER A 31 1.13 -18.56 4.60
CA SER A 31 0.02 -19.28 3.97
C SER A 31 -0.57 -20.35 4.91
N PRO A 32 -1.91 -20.38 5.08
CA PRO A 32 -2.58 -21.41 5.87
C PRO A 32 -2.29 -22.86 5.43
N THR A 33 -2.18 -23.13 4.13
CA THR A 33 -1.97 -24.51 3.63
C THR A 33 -0.63 -24.74 2.92
N GLY A 34 0.15 -23.67 2.73
CA GLY A 34 1.39 -23.65 1.96
C GLY A 34 1.14 -23.18 0.53
N SER A 35 1.98 -22.28 0.02
CA SER A 35 1.80 -21.65 -1.29
C SER A 35 3.12 -21.50 -2.03
N SER A 36 3.09 -21.65 -3.36
CA SER A 36 4.20 -21.27 -4.23
C SER A 36 4.15 -19.80 -4.64
N HIS A 37 3.17 -19.04 -4.17
CA HIS A 37 3.05 -17.60 -4.42
C HIS A 37 3.29 -16.78 -3.16
N ALA A 38 3.71 -15.54 -3.34
CA ALA A 38 3.83 -14.58 -2.25
C ALA A 38 3.34 -13.18 -2.63
N VAL A 39 2.91 -12.41 -1.63
CA VAL A 39 2.64 -10.98 -1.75
C VAL A 39 3.62 -10.21 -0.87
N VAL A 40 4.15 -9.11 -1.39
CA VAL A 40 4.93 -8.15 -0.60
C VAL A 40 4.10 -6.89 -0.38
N LEU A 41 3.71 -6.63 0.86
CA LEU A 41 2.98 -5.44 1.27
C LEU A 41 3.96 -4.31 1.58
N LEU A 42 3.96 -3.27 0.75
CA LEU A 42 4.78 -2.07 0.94
C LEU A 42 3.98 -1.04 1.73
N THR A 43 4.48 -0.72 2.93
CA THR A 43 3.80 0.15 3.89
C THR A 43 3.70 1.60 3.43
N ASP A 44 2.75 2.31 4.03
CA ASP A 44 2.70 3.77 3.98
C ASP A 44 3.88 4.41 4.75
N ILE A 45 3.88 5.73 4.85
CA ILE A 45 4.95 6.50 5.50
C ILE A 45 5.07 6.27 7.03
N PHE A 46 4.13 5.57 7.67
CA PHE A 46 4.18 5.25 9.10
C PHE A 46 4.91 3.93 9.37
N GLY A 47 5.05 3.09 8.35
CA GLY A 47 5.92 1.91 8.39
C GLY A 47 5.39 0.72 9.18
N LEU A 48 6.27 -0.27 9.35
CA LEU A 48 5.97 -1.57 9.97
C LEU A 48 5.68 -1.48 11.49
N GLY A 49 5.98 -0.35 12.11
CA GLY A 49 5.71 -0.13 13.54
C GLY A 49 4.22 -0.19 13.87
N LEU A 50 3.34 0.16 12.92
CA LEU A 50 1.90 0.13 13.13
C LEU A 50 1.33 -1.31 13.06
N PRO A 51 0.19 -1.58 13.76
CA PRO A 51 -0.50 -2.86 13.66
C PRO A 51 -1.19 -3.04 12.30
N ASN A 52 -1.73 -1.97 11.71
CA ASN A 52 -2.50 -2.00 10.45
C ASN A 52 -1.86 -2.80 9.31
N PRO A 53 -0.59 -2.54 8.90
CA PRO A 53 0.01 -3.29 7.79
C PRO A 53 0.17 -4.79 8.09
N LYS A 54 0.29 -5.18 9.36
CA LYS A 54 0.39 -6.58 9.78
C LYS A 54 -0.98 -7.27 9.70
N LEU A 55 -2.03 -6.58 10.17
CA LEU A 55 -3.41 -7.06 10.04
C LEU A 55 -3.84 -7.20 8.58
N LEU A 56 -3.44 -6.27 7.71
CA LEU A 56 -3.64 -6.39 6.27
C LEU A 56 -2.90 -7.61 5.69
N ALA A 57 -1.68 -7.88 6.15
CA ALA A 57 -0.92 -9.05 5.72
C ALA A 57 -1.60 -10.36 6.15
N ASP A 58 -2.04 -10.45 7.39
CA ASP A 58 -2.80 -11.61 7.89
C ASP A 58 -4.07 -11.83 7.06
N PHE A 59 -4.83 -10.76 6.80
CA PHE A 59 -6.03 -10.82 5.98
C PHE A 59 -5.73 -11.33 4.57
N PHE A 60 -4.75 -10.77 3.86
CA PHE A 60 -4.43 -11.20 2.51
C PHE A 60 -3.88 -12.62 2.47
N SER A 61 -3.10 -13.02 3.48
CA SER A 61 -2.57 -14.38 3.58
C SER A 61 -3.71 -15.40 3.68
N GLU A 62 -4.71 -15.12 4.51
CA GLU A 62 -5.88 -15.99 4.66
C GLU A 62 -6.78 -16.00 3.41
N GLN A 63 -6.98 -14.85 2.76
CA GLN A 63 -7.88 -14.75 1.60
C GLN A 63 -7.29 -15.30 0.29
N LEU A 64 -5.96 -15.28 0.16
CA LEU A 64 -5.24 -15.71 -1.04
C LEU A 64 -4.53 -17.05 -0.88
N ASP A 65 -4.47 -17.57 0.35
CA ASP A 65 -3.66 -18.73 0.72
C ASP A 65 -2.23 -18.61 0.21
N CYS A 66 -1.56 -17.52 0.58
CA CYS A 66 -0.18 -17.23 0.19
C CYS A 66 0.62 -16.57 1.31
N ASP A 67 1.95 -16.63 1.21
CA ASP A 67 2.82 -15.93 2.15
C ASP A 67 2.73 -14.42 1.89
N VAL A 68 2.44 -13.63 2.92
CA VAL A 68 2.43 -12.17 2.82
C VAL A 68 3.53 -11.58 3.68
N TRP A 69 4.47 -10.93 3.02
CA TRP A 69 5.63 -10.30 3.62
C TRP A 69 5.44 -8.80 3.73
N VAL A 70 5.77 -8.22 4.89
CA VAL A 70 5.81 -6.78 5.11
C VAL A 70 7.24 -6.38 5.48
N PRO A 71 8.08 -5.96 4.52
CA PRO A 71 9.42 -5.50 4.80
C PRO A 71 9.40 -4.18 5.59
N ASP A 72 10.41 -3.99 6.44
CA ASP A 72 10.66 -2.68 7.05
C ASP A 72 11.31 -1.73 6.03
N LEU A 73 10.49 -0.88 5.43
CA LEU A 73 10.95 0.11 4.44
C LEU A 73 11.87 1.18 5.05
N PHE A 74 11.79 1.39 6.37
CA PHE A 74 12.39 2.54 7.05
C PHE A 74 13.47 2.16 8.06
N ASP A 75 13.81 0.88 8.18
CA ASP A 75 14.90 0.37 9.03
C ASP A 75 14.71 0.81 10.49
N GLY A 76 13.50 0.59 11.03
CA GLY A 76 13.07 0.97 12.38
C GLY A 76 12.72 2.44 12.54
N HIS A 77 12.86 3.26 11.48
CA HIS A 77 12.75 4.70 11.59
C HIS A 77 11.75 5.32 10.62
N ALA A 78 10.46 5.06 10.86
CA ALA A 78 9.37 5.65 10.08
C ALA A 78 9.51 7.19 9.98
N PRO A 79 9.29 7.78 8.79
CA PRO A 79 9.41 9.23 8.61
C PRO A 79 8.47 10.08 9.47
N VAL A 80 7.26 9.59 9.73
CA VAL A 80 6.22 10.30 10.50
C VAL A 80 5.45 9.33 11.38
N THR A 81 4.87 9.84 12.47
CA THR A 81 3.84 9.13 13.26
C THR A 81 2.43 9.59 12.87
N PRO A 82 1.37 8.81 13.14
CA PRO A 82 -0.01 9.21 12.83
C PRO A 82 -0.40 10.58 13.41
N GLU A 83 0.09 10.90 14.61
CA GLU A 83 -0.16 12.18 15.29
C GLU A 83 0.53 13.36 14.58
N GLN A 84 1.61 13.07 13.84
CA GLN A 84 2.37 14.06 13.09
C GLN A 84 1.80 14.34 11.69
N MET A 85 0.88 13.50 11.21
CA MET A 85 0.31 13.64 9.86
C MET A 85 -1.21 13.53 9.92
N ILE A 86 -1.85 14.64 10.31
CA ILE A 86 -3.30 14.76 10.36
C ILE A 86 -3.83 14.94 8.94
N MET A 87 -4.57 13.94 8.46
CA MET A 87 -5.18 13.92 7.13
C MET A 87 -6.70 14.10 7.25
N PRO A 88 -7.38 14.64 6.22
CA PRO A 88 -8.82 14.56 6.11
C PRO A 88 -9.30 13.11 6.21
N GLU A 89 -10.38 12.87 6.95
CA GLU A 89 -10.92 11.53 7.21
C GLU A 89 -11.95 11.09 6.17
N ARG A 90 -12.52 12.06 5.43
CA ARG A 90 -13.48 11.85 4.35
C ARG A 90 -13.46 12.97 3.31
N SER A 91 -14.02 12.67 2.14
CA SER A 91 -14.19 13.62 1.03
C SER A 91 -14.92 14.90 1.47
N GLY A 92 -14.49 16.04 0.95
CA GLY A 92 -15.00 17.37 1.30
C GLY A 92 -14.52 17.94 2.65
N GLN A 93 -13.86 17.16 3.51
CA GLN A 93 -13.28 17.68 4.75
C GLN A 93 -11.99 18.46 4.43
N ARG A 94 -11.97 19.75 4.79
CA ARG A 94 -10.79 20.62 4.59
C ARG A 94 -10.29 21.14 5.93
N PRO A 95 -8.97 21.13 6.17
CA PRO A 95 -8.41 21.81 7.33
C PRO A 95 -8.76 23.30 7.27
N SER A 96 -9.08 23.89 8.41
CA SER A 96 -9.19 25.34 8.54
C SER A 96 -7.82 26.00 8.26
N ILE A 97 -7.77 27.32 8.09
CA ILE A 97 -6.50 28.05 7.94
C ILE A 97 -5.56 27.76 9.11
N TRP A 98 -6.09 27.77 10.34
CA TRP A 98 -5.35 27.39 11.55
C TRP A 98 -4.92 25.92 11.54
N GLY A 99 -5.78 25.04 11.02
CA GLY A 99 -5.45 23.63 10.79
C GLY A 99 -4.26 23.46 9.85
N TRP A 100 -4.23 24.21 8.75
CA TRP A 100 -3.10 24.21 7.80
C TRP A 100 -1.79 24.71 8.43
N ILE A 101 -1.83 25.80 9.18
CA ILE A 101 -0.66 26.31 9.92
C ILE A 101 -0.15 25.25 10.89
N LYS A 102 -1.04 24.59 11.63
CA LYS A 102 -0.69 23.52 12.56
C LYS A 102 -0.05 22.33 11.85
N ILE A 103 -0.60 21.88 10.72
CA ILE A 103 -0.04 20.79 9.92
C ILE A 103 1.38 21.13 9.46
N ILE A 104 1.61 22.34 8.94
CA ILE A 104 2.96 22.78 8.52
C ILE A 104 3.93 22.76 9.69
N TRP A 105 3.52 23.29 10.85
CA TRP A 105 4.36 23.32 12.05
C TRP A 105 4.74 21.92 12.55
N ILE A 106 3.80 20.98 12.51
CA ILE A 106 4.03 19.58 12.91
C ILE A 106 4.86 18.82 11.86
N ALA A 107 4.71 19.15 10.57
CA ALA A 107 5.43 18.50 9.49
C ALA A 107 6.90 18.98 9.36
N LEU A 108 7.23 20.22 9.74
CA LEU A 108 8.57 20.76 9.54
C LEU A 108 9.69 19.92 10.22
N PRO A 109 9.54 19.45 11.47
CA PRO A 109 10.53 18.59 12.12
C PRO A 109 10.68 17.21 11.49
N THR A 110 9.74 16.76 10.66
CA THR A 110 9.78 15.43 10.02
C THR A 110 10.61 15.43 8.73
N LEU A 111 10.94 16.60 8.17
CA LEU A 111 11.69 16.73 6.92
C LEU A 111 13.03 15.97 6.89
N PRO A 112 13.88 15.99 7.95
CA PRO A 112 15.10 15.19 7.97
C PRO A 112 14.82 13.69 7.90
N ALA A 113 13.77 13.22 8.57
CA ALA A 113 13.37 11.82 8.54
C ALA A 113 12.81 11.40 7.17
N ILE A 114 12.03 12.28 6.52
CA ILE A 114 11.57 12.11 5.14
C ILE A 114 12.78 12.03 4.18
N TYR A 115 13.76 12.92 4.31
CA TYR A 115 14.95 12.89 3.45
C TYR A 115 15.83 11.64 3.66
N ARG A 116 15.99 11.20 4.91
CA ARG A 116 16.69 9.95 5.23
C ARG A 116 16.02 8.73 4.58
N ASN A 117 14.70 8.76 4.48
CA ASN A 117 13.86 7.69 3.93
C ASN A 117 13.29 8.05 2.55
N ARG A 118 14.00 8.88 1.77
CA ARG A 118 13.61 9.20 0.40
C ARG A 118 13.58 7.94 -0.47
N ALA A 119 12.82 7.98 -1.56
CA ALA A 119 12.63 6.87 -2.50
C ALA A 119 13.93 6.10 -2.84
N SER A 120 15.01 6.79 -3.21
CA SER A 120 16.27 6.13 -3.60
C SER A 120 16.96 5.35 -2.47
N VAL A 121 16.63 5.61 -1.20
CA VAL A 121 17.11 4.84 -0.05
C VAL A 121 16.18 3.66 0.22
N THR A 122 14.87 3.90 0.25
CA THR A 122 13.88 2.85 0.51
C THR A 122 13.84 1.81 -0.59
N ASP A 123 14.00 2.21 -1.85
CA ASP A 123 14.02 1.29 -3.00
C ASP A 123 15.21 0.33 -2.90
N LYS A 124 16.37 0.80 -2.43
CA LYS A 124 17.52 -0.09 -2.17
C LYS A 124 17.22 -1.11 -1.07
N ARG A 125 16.45 -0.72 -0.05
CA ARG A 125 16.02 -1.63 1.03
C ARG A 125 15.03 -2.68 0.51
N VAL A 126 14.06 -2.27 -0.32
CA VAL A 126 13.13 -3.19 -0.98
C VAL A 126 13.89 -4.17 -1.87
N GLN A 127 14.84 -3.68 -2.69
CA GLN A 127 15.67 -4.54 -3.53
C GLN A 127 16.47 -5.54 -2.67
N SER A 128 17.15 -5.07 -1.63
CA SER A 128 17.92 -5.94 -0.74
C SER A 128 17.05 -6.99 -0.04
N PHE A 129 15.85 -6.61 0.40
CA PHE A 129 14.87 -7.53 0.96
C PHE A 129 14.48 -8.60 -0.06
N MET A 130 14.14 -8.20 -1.29
CA MET A 130 13.74 -9.11 -2.35
C MET A 130 14.86 -10.08 -2.77
N ASP A 131 16.11 -9.61 -2.84
CA ASP A 131 17.27 -10.46 -3.14
C ASP A 131 17.47 -11.54 -2.05
N LYS A 132 17.28 -11.17 -0.78
CA LYS A 132 17.31 -12.12 0.35
C LYS A 132 16.13 -13.07 0.33
N LEU A 133 14.93 -12.57 0.02
CA LEU A 133 13.73 -13.39 -0.05
C LEU A 133 13.88 -14.47 -1.14
N LYS A 134 14.29 -14.06 -2.35
CA LYS A 134 14.49 -14.98 -3.48
C LYS A 134 15.64 -15.97 -3.28
N SER A 135 16.62 -15.67 -2.41
CA SER A 135 17.70 -16.61 -2.09
C SER A 135 17.35 -17.60 -0.98
N THR A 136 16.36 -17.29 -0.13
CA THR A 136 15.96 -18.13 1.02
C THR A 136 14.66 -18.90 0.80
N LYS A 137 13.78 -18.37 -0.05
CA LYS A 137 12.47 -18.94 -0.39
C LYS A 137 12.33 -19.03 -1.91
N LYS A 138 11.63 -20.06 -2.38
CA LYS A 138 11.26 -20.21 -3.78
C LYS A 138 9.78 -19.93 -3.93
N TYR A 139 9.46 -18.92 -4.73
CA TYR A 139 8.10 -18.61 -5.16
C TYR A 139 8.06 -18.58 -6.69
N ASP A 140 6.98 -19.07 -7.27
CA ASP A 140 6.73 -19.07 -8.72
C ASP A 140 6.40 -17.65 -9.20
N LYS A 141 5.63 -16.91 -8.41
CA LYS A 141 5.32 -15.50 -8.62
C LYS A 141 5.28 -14.73 -7.31
N ILE A 142 5.65 -13.45 -7.38
CA ILE A 142 5.60 -12.52 -6.27
C ILE A 142 4.83 -11.27 -6.68
N GLY A 143 3.66 -11.05 -6.10
CA GLY A 143 2.88 -9.83 -6.24
C GLY A 143 3.31 -8.76 -5.23
N THR A 144 2.89 -7.50 -5.45
CA THR A 144 3.02 -6.46 -4.42
C THR A 144 1.75 -5.64 -4.29
N VAL A 145 1.39 -5.31 -3.05
CA VAL A 145 0.39 -4.28 -2.74
C VAL A 145 1.08 -3.14 -2.01
N GLY A 146 0.95 -1.92 -2.51
CA GLY A 146 1.62 -0.75 -1.95
C GLY A 146 0.64 0.33 -1.53
N TYR A 147 0.83 0.87 -0.32
CA TYR A 147 -0.02 1.93 0.24
C TYR A 147 0.74 3.25 0.34
N CYS A 148 0.19 4.37 -0.17
CA CYS A 148 0.83 5.69 -0.05
C CYS A 148 2.29 5.64 -0.56
N PHE A 149 3.27 5.83 0.33
CA PHE A 149 4.70 5.70 0.03
C PHE A 149 5.03 4.35 -0.65
N GLY A 150 4.48 3.26 -0.14
CA GLY A 150 4.59 1.93 -0.73
C GLY A 150 3.92 1.82 -2.10
N GLY A 151 2.82 2.55 -2.35
CA GLY A 151 2.16 2.60 -3.66
C GLY A 151 3.03 3.28 -4.72
N GLY A 152 3.67 4.40 -4.36
CA GLY A 152 4.67 5.03 -5.22
C GLY A 152 5.87 4.10 -5.48
N THR A 153 6.28 3.34 -4.47
CA THR A 153 7.34 2.33 -4.59
C THR A 153 6.95 1.19 -5.53
N ALA A 154 5.72 0.68 -5.45
CA ALA A 154 5.20 -0.34 -6.36
C ALA A 154 5.23 0.14 -7.83
N ILE A 155 4.85 1.40 -8.09
CA ILE A 155 4.94 2.00 -9.43
C ILE A 155 6.38 1.96 -9.95
N ARG A 156 7.35 2.41 -9.16
CA ARG A 156 8.78 2.43 -9.56
C ARG A 156 9.34 1.04 -9.87
N PHE A 157 8.90 0.03 -9.13
CA PHE A 157 9.30 -1.37 -9.37
C PHE A 157 8.49 -2.07 -10.47
N GLY A 158 7.40 -1.47 -10.95
CA GLY A 158 6.55 -2.06 -12.00
C GLY A 158 7.27 -2.32 -13.32
N ALA A 159 8.42 -1.67 -13.56
CA ALA A 159 9.20 -1.83 -14.78
C ALA A 159 10.41 -2.79 -14.65
N THR A 160 10.74 -3.24 -13.43
CA THR A 160 12.03 -3.88 -13.13
C THR A 160 12.02 -5.40 -13.20
N GLY A 161 10.83 -6.02 -13.24
CA GLY A 161 10.67 -7.48 -13.11
C GLY A 161 10.85 -7.98 -11.67
N LEU A 162 10.84 -7.09 -10.67
CA LEU A 162 10.95 -7.49 -9.27
C LEU A 162 9.68 -8.19 -8.78
N PHE A 163 8.53 -7.73 -9.26
CA PHE A 163 7.18 -8.23 -8.98
C PHE A 163 6.46 -8.59 -10.26
N ASP A 164 5.56 -9.58 -10.19
CA ASP A 164 4.79 -10.10 -11.32
C ASP A 164 3.44 -9.39 -11.50
N THR A 165 2.94 -8.72 -10.46
CA THR A 165 1.68 -7.97 -10.48
C THR A 165 1.61 -6.97 -9.32
N LEU A 166 0.90 -5.85 -9.53
CA LEU A 166 0.82 -4.74 -8.59
C LEU A 166 -0.62 -4.44 -8.18
N VAL A 167 -0.81 -4.07 -6.92
CA VAL A 167 -1.96 -3.33 -6.43
C VAL A 167 -1.45 -2.02 -5.81
N ILE A 168 -1.95 -0.90 -6.30
CA ILE A 168 -1.44 0.44 -6.00
C ILE A 168 -2.53 1.23 -5.29
N CYS A 169 -2.37 1.42 -3.99
CA CYS A 169 -3.36 2.05 -3.12
C CYS A 169 -2.95 3.49 -2.78
N HIS A 170 -3.77 4.45 -3.23
CA HIS A 170 -3.62 5.90 -3.00
C HIS A 170 -2.14 6.33 -2.99
N PRO A 171 -1.41 6.18 -4.11
CA PRO A 171 0.04 6.21 -4.10
C PRO A 171 0.60 7.59 -3.74
N ALA A 172 1.84 7.61 -3.27
CA ALA A 172 2.66 8.81 -3.27
C ALA A 172 2.86 9.32 -4.71
N LYS A 173 3.35 10.56 -4.85
CA LYS A 173 3.59 11.16 -6.16
C LYS A 173 4.48 10.26 -7.03
N PHE A 174 4.11 10.19 -8.31
CA PHE A 174 4.81 9.47 -9.37
C PHE A 174 4.80 10.31 -10.64
N SER A 175 5.71 10.03 -11.55
CA SER A 175 5.78 10.63 -12.88
C SER A 175 5.02 9.81 -13.92
N MET A 176 4.55 10.47 -14.98
CA MET A 176 3.91 9.77 -16.10
C MET A 176 4.86 8.79 -16.79
N ASP A 177 6.17 9.04 -16.76
CA ASP A 177 7.18 8.13 -17.32
C ASP A 177 7.29 6.85 -16.50
N GLU A 178 7.31 6.94 -15.16
CA GLU A 178 7.28 5.76 -14.28
C GLU A 178 6.00 4.94 -14.49
N LEU A 179 4.83 5.60 -14.61
CA LEU A 179 3.56 4.93 -14.88
C LEU A 179 3.59 4.19 -16.24
N LYS A 180 4.02 4.88 -17.30
CA LYS A 180 4.09 4.29 -18.65
C LYS A 180 5.12 3.16 -18.73
N ALA A 181 6.12 3.17 -17.86
CA ALA A 181 7.15 2.14 -17.79
C ALA A 181 6.69 0.84 -17.11
N ILE A 182 5.55 0.80 -16.40
CA ILE A 182 5.04 -0.41 -15.76
C ILE A 182 4.88 -1.54 -16.79
N LYS A 183 5.48 -2.71 -16.57
CA LYS A 183 5.46 -3.86 -17.50
C LYS A 183 4.63 -5.05 -17.03
N VAL A 184 3.95 -4.91 -15.89
CA VAL A 184 3.18 -5.98 -15.25
C VAL A 184 1.75 -5.55 -14.97
N PRO A 185 0.80 -6.49 -14.81
CA PRO A 185 -0.58 -6.14 -14.50
C PRO A 185 -0.69 -5.28 -13.24
N SER A 186 -1.47 -4.20 -13.30
CA SER A 186 -1.66 -3.26 -12.17
C SER A 186 -3.12 -2.92 -11.87
N SER A 187 -3.51 -3.04 -10.60
CA SER A 187 -4.79 -2.54 -10.08
C SER A 187 -4.58 -1.26 -9.28
N TRP A 188 -5.39 -0.23 -9.52
CA TRP A 188 -5.28 1.07 -8.89
C TRP A 188 -6.51 1.31 -7.99
N VAL A 189 -6.24 1.44 -6.69
CA VAL A 189 -7.22 1.75 -5.65
C VAL A 189 -7.11 3.24 -5.36
N CYS A 190 -8.01 4.03 -5.95
CA CYS A 190 -7.95 5.48 -5.94
C CYS A 190 -8.94 6.09 -4.95
N ALA A 191 -8.48 7.07 -4.18
CA ALA A 191 -9.36 7.90 -3.36
C ALA A 191 -9.97 9.02 -4.20
N GLU A 192 -11.20 9.42 -3.86
CA GLU A 192 -11.89 10.52 -4.55
C GLU A 192 -11.17 11.86 -4.34
N ASP A 193 -10.95 12.22 -3.07
CA ASP A 193 -10.33 13.47 -2.65
C ASP A 193 -8.90 13.21 -2.13
N ASP A 194 -7.97 13.01 -3.06
CA ASP A 194 -6.57 12.76 -2.76
C ASP A 194 -5.70 14.01 -2.91
N MET A 195 -5.11 14.47 -1.80
CA MET A 195 -4.24 15.65 -1.77
C MET A 195 -2.83 15.43 -2.32
N ILE A 196 -2.44 14.17 -2.56
CA ILE A 196 -1.14 13.79 -3.09
C ILE A 196 -1.21 13.54 -4.59
N VAL A 197 -2.22 12.78 -5.04
CA VAL A 197 -2.50 12.49 -6.45
C VAL A 197 -3.87 13.03 -6.81
N SER A 198 -3.91 14.21 -7.42
CA SER A 198 -5.17 14.87 -7.75
C SER A 198 -6.04 14.05 -8.71
N HIS A 199 -7.35 14.32 -8.71
CA HIS A 199 -8.30 13.71 -9.63
C HIS A 199 -7.88 13.85 -11.11
N ASP A 200 -7.38 15.03 -11.51
CA ASP A 200 -6.85 15.28 -12.86
C ASP A 200 -5.62 14.40 -13.18
N MET A 201 -4.71 14.25 -12.22
CA MET A 201 -3.56 13.35 -12.39
C MET A 201 -4.00 11.89 -12.52
N ARG A 202 -5.01 11.47 -11.75
CA ARG A 202 -5.60 10.13 -11.86
C ARG A 202 -6.22 9.90 -13.24
N LEU A 203 -7.01 10.84 -13.75
CA LEU A 203 -7.61 10.76 -15.09
C LEU A 203 -6.54 10.66 -16.19
N LYS A 204 -5.46 11.44 -16.07
CA LYS A 204 -4.31 11.37 -16.98
C LYS A 204 -3.58 10.03 -16.91
N ALA A 205 -3.41 9.49 -15.71
CA ALA A 205 -2.84 8.17 -15.48
C ALA A 205 -3.66 7.06 -16.14
N GLU A 206 -4.98 7.08 -15.92
CA GLU A 206 -5.92 6.12 -16.50
C GLU A 206 -5.94 6.20 -18.04
N ALA A 207 -6.02 7.42 -18.60
CA ALA A 207 -5.94 7.63 -20.05
C ALA A 207 -4.62 7.11 -20.64
N ALA A 208 -3.48 7.39 -19.99
CA ALA A 208 -2.17 6.91 -20.46
C ALA A 208 -2.06 5.37 -20.43
N MET A 209 -2.70 4.69 -19.47
CA MET A 209 -2.77 3.23 -19.47
C MET A 209 -3.69 2.70 -20.57
N ALA A 210 -4.79 3.40 -20.87
CA ALA A 210 -5.72 3.04 -21.94
C ALA A 210 -5.16 3.20 -23.36
N GLU A 211 -4.19 4.09 -23.55
CA GLU A 211 -3.49 4.26 -24.83
C GLU A 211 -2.49 3.13 -25.15
N ARG A 212 -2.16 2.28 -24.17
CA ARG A 212 -1.19 1.20 -24.34
C ARG A 212 -1.72 0.11 -25.26
N LYS A 213 -0.84 -0.43 -26.09
CA LYS A 213 -1.12 -1.52 -27.05
C LYS A 213 -0.39 -2.82 -26.74
N ASP A 214 0.20 -2.90 -25.55
CA ASP A 214 0.97 -4.07 -25.09
C ASP A 214 0.11 -5.18 -24.49
N GLY A 215 -1.19 -4.94 -24.28
CA GLY A 215 -2.12 -5.93 -23.73
C GLY A 215 -1.92 -6.20 -22.23
N ILE A 216 -1.11 -5.41 -21.53
CA ILE A 216 -0.90 -5.56 -20.09
C ILE A 216 -2.17 -5.11 -19.36
N ALA A 217 -2.75 -6.03 -18.57
CA ALA A 217 -4.00 -5.77 -17.87
C ALA A 217 -3.85 -4.65 -16.82
N TYR A 218 -4.83 -3.76 -16.75
CA TYR A 218 -4.92 -2.75 -15.70
C TYR A 218 -6.37 -2.51 -15.29
N GLU A 219 -6.59 -1.98 -14.09
CA GLU A 219 -7.88 -1.44 -13.65
C GLU A 219 -7.67 -0.20 -12.77
N PHE A 220 -8.59 0.76 -12.86
CA PHE A 220 -8.69 1.88 -11.91
C PHE A 220 -10.07 1.83 -11.25
N ARG A 221 -10.12 1.89 -9.91
CA ARG A 221 -11.36 2.05 -9.16
C ARG A 221 -11.28 3.29 -8.28
N ASP A 222 -12.22 4.21 -8.49
CA ASP A 222 -12.36 5.46 -7.74
C ASP A 222 -13.41 5.28 -6.64
N TYR A 223 -13.01 5.45 -5.39
CA TYR A 223 -13.87 5.23 -4.22
C TYR A 223 -14.44 6.54 -3.68
N LYS A 224 -15.76 6.71 -3.78
CA LYS A 224 -16.46 7.92 -3.31
C LYS A 224 -16.44 8.07 -1.80
N GLY A 225 -16.42 9.32 -1.33
CA GLY A 225 -16.37 9.63 0.10
C GLY A 225 -14.98 9.51 0.72
N THR A 226 -13.97 9.04 -0.02
CA THR A 226 -12.66 8.71 0.53
C THR A 226 -11.60 9.77 0.29
N THR A 227 -10.56 9.73 1.14
CA THR A 227 -9.36 10.57 1.07
C THR A 227 -8.11 9.70 1.08
N HIS A 228 -6.96 10.35 0.86
CA HIS A 228 -5.66 9.67 0.89
C HIS A 228 -5.46 8.86 2.18
N GLY A 229 -5.15 7.57 2.05
CA GLY A 229 -4.93 6.67 3.19
C GLY A 229 -6.13 5.78 3.55
N PHE A 230 -7.30 5.97 2.95
CA PHE A 230 -8.51 5.20 3.30
C PHE A 230 -8.32 3.68 3.20
N ALA A 231 -7.52 3.21 2.25
CA ALA A 231 -7.30 1.78 2.00
C ALA A 231 -6.35 1.13 3.03
N ALA A 232 -5.71 1.89 3.91
CA ALA A 232 -4.79 1.39 4.93
C ALA A 232 -5.24 1.73 6.36
N ARG A 233 -5.80 2.93 6.56
CA ARG A 233 -6.21 3.48 7.86
C ARG A 233 -7.53 4.26 7.69
N PRO A 234 -8.64 3.58 7.37
CA PRO A 234 -9.94 4.23 7.22
C PRO A 234 -10.43 4.79 8.56
N ASN A 235 -11.13 5.93 8.54
CA ASN A 235 -12.04 6.27 9.62
C ASN A 235 -13.39 5.59 9.36
N ILE A 236 -13.67 4.56 10.14
CA ILE A 236 -14.79 3.64 9.98
C ILE A 236 -16.08 4.11 10.65
N ASP A 237 -16.02 5.23 11.36
CA ASP A 237 -17.20 5.91 11.88
C ASP A 237 -18.02 6.54 10.75
N TYR A 238 -17.41 6.74 9.57
CA TYR A 238 -18.10 7.12 8.34
C TYR A 238 -18.46 5.87 7.52
N PRO A 239 -19.76 5.52 7.39
CA PRO A 239 -20.19 4.32 6.69
C PRO A 239 -19.67 4.23 5.24
N GLU A 240 -19.63 5.36 4.53
CA GLU A 240 -19.13 5.43 3.16
C GLU A 240 -17.64 5.10 3.05
N VAL A 241 -16.83 5.51 4.04
CA VAL A 241 -15.38 5.23 4.07
C VAL A 241 -15.14 3.77 4.44
N LYS A 242 -15.94 3.23 5.37
CA LYS A 242 -15.89 1.82 5.74
C LYS A 242 -16.22 0.91 4.55
N GLU A 243 -17.32 1.18 3.86
CA GLU A 243 -17.72 0.42 2.66
C GLU A 243 -16.65 0.51 1.56
N ALA A 244 -16.09 1.70 1.33
CA ALA A 244 -15.00 1.86 0.39
C ALA A 244 -13.74 1.08 0.76
N TYR A 245 -13.38 1.03 2.04
CA TYR A 245 -12.25 0.23 2.54
C TYR A 245 -12.48 -1.26 2.33
N GLU A 246 -13.67 -1.78 2.67
CA GLU A 246 -14.03 -3.18 2.44
C GLU A 246 -13.96 -3.55 0.96
N ASN A 247 -14.49 -2.69 0.08
CA ASN A 247 -14.43 -2.89 -1.37
C ASN A 247 -12.99 -2.81 -1.91
N ALA A 248 -12.13 -1.95 -1.36
CA ALA A 248 -10.71 -1.88 -1.72
C ALA A 248 -9.94 -3.15 -1.32
N LEU A 249 -10.25 -3.73 -0.15
CA LEU A 249 -9.73 -5.04 0.25
C LEU A 249 -10.16 -6.12 -0.73
N GLN A 250 -11.45 -6.14 -1.09
CA GLN A 250 -11.99 -7.09 -2.05
C GLN A 250 -11.35 -6.94 -3.44
N GLN A 251 -11.19 -5.72 -3.94
CA GLN A 251 -10.47 -5.45 -5.20
C GLN A 251 -9.05 -6.02 -5.18
N THR A 252 -8.32 -5.83 -4.07
CA THR A 252 -6.96 -6.36 -3.91
C THR A 252 -6.95 -7.90 -4.00
N VAL A 253 -7.88 -8.56 -3.30
CA VAL A 253 -8.01 -10.02 -3.31
C VAL A 253 -8.40 -10.54 -4.69
N GLU A 254 -9.41 -9.94 -5.32
CA GLU A 254 -9.88 -10.31 -6.66
C GLU A 254 -8.79 -10.15 -7.71
N TRP A 255 -8.02 -9.06 -7.61
CA TRP A 255 -6.90 -8.82 -8.51
C TRP A 255 -5.84 -9.90 -8.40
N PHE A 256 -5.36 -10.19 -7.18
CA PHE A 256 -4.35 -11.23 -7.00
C PHE A 256 -4.86 -12.64 -7.33
N LYS A 257 -6.14 -12.96 -7.10
CA LYS A 257 -6.74 -14.21 -7.58
C LYS A 257 -6.73 -14.35 -9.11
N LYS A 258 -6.68 -13.22 -9.84
CA LYS A 258 -6.64 -13.20 -11.30
C LYS A 258 -5.22 -13.22 -11.85
N THR A 259 -4.27 -12.58 -11.17
CA THR A 259 -2.94 -12.29 -11.73
C THR A 259 -1.79 -13.02 -11.05
N LEU A 260 -1.96 -13.39 -9.78
CA LEU A 260 -0.93 -14.01 -8.95
C LEU A 260 -1.20 -15.51 -8.76
N VAL A 261 -2.35 -15.86 -8.17
CA VAL A 261 -2.74 -17.22 -7.77
C VAL A 261 -3.31 -18.02 -8.94
#